data_AF-A0A250JRJ3-F1
#
_entry.id   AF-A0A250JRJ3-F1
#
_cell.length_a   1.000
_cell.length_b   1.000
_cell.length_c   1.000
_cell.angle_alpha   90.00
_cell.angle_beta   90.00
_cell.angle_gamma   90.00
#
_symmetry.space_group_name_H-M   'P 1'
#
loop_
_entity.id
_entity.type
_entity.pdbx_description
1 polymer ?
#
loop_
_entity_poly.entity_id
_entity_poly.type
_entity_poly.pdbx_seq_one_letter_code
_entity_poly.pdbx_strand_id
1 'polypeptide(L)' 'MSGPSFFQTHMGQRFYESTMPQLVRELTRLNDNVERLVAVAEQLAKQKEARSVEPAPTTTEGVEEP' A
#
# COMPACT_ATOMS: atom_id res chain seq x y z
N MET A 1 13.54 32.15 35.74
CA MET A 1 12.35 32.39 34.89
C MET A 1 12.45 31.48 33.67
N SER A 2 11.41 30.72 33.36
CA SER A 2 11.38 29.90 32.13
C SER A 2 11.13 30.80 30.93
N GLY A 3 11.90 30.62 29.86
CA GLY A 3 11.75 31.37 28.62
C GLY A 3 10.43 31.07 27.89
N PRO A 4 10.19 31.72 26.75
CA PRO A 4 8.97 31.49 25.95
C PRO A 4 8.92 30.04 25.46
N SER A 5 7.70 29.49 25.39
CA SER A 5 7.47 28.15 24.86
C SER A 5 7.74 28.12 23.35
N PHE A 6 8.13 26.96 22.80
CA PHE A 6 8.52 26.82 21.39
C PHE A 6 7.51 27.41 20.40
N PHE A 7 6.21 27.11 20.56
CA PHE A 7 5.13 27.62 19.70
C PHE A 7 4.94 29.15 19.76
N GLN A 8 5.46 29.80 20.81
CA GLN A 8 5.43 31.27 20.95
C GLN A 8 6.60 31.94 20.24
N THR A 9 7.63 31.17 19.87
CA THR A 9 8.76 31.70 19.10
C THR A 9 8.37 31.84 17.63
N HIS A 10 8.97 32.81 16.95
CA HIS A 10 8.79 32.98 15.50
C HIS A 10 9.16 31.71 14.71
N MET A 11 10.15 30.94 15.18
CA MET A 11 10.50 29.65 14.61
C MET A 11 9.38 28.62 14.77
N GLY A 12 8.82 28.49 15.98
CA GLY A 12 7.74 27.54 16.26
C GLY A 12 6.45 27.89 15.53
N GLN A 13 6.11 29.18 15.42
CA GLN A 13 4.97 29.62 14.60
C GLN A 13 5.11 29.15 13.16
N ARG A 14 6.25 29.42 12.51
CA ARG A 14 6.49 28.95 11.13
C ARG A 14 6.47 27.44 11.00
N PHE A 15 6.99 26.72 11.98
CA PHE A 15 6.96 25.26 12.00
C PHE A 15 5.52 24.73 11.96
N TYR A 16 4.63 25.26 12.81
CA TYR A 16 3.22 24.84 12.85
C TYR A 16 2.40 25.35 11.67
N GLU A 17 2.67 26.54 11.16
CA GLU A 17 1.92 27.13 10.04
C GLU A 17 2.31 26.54 8.68
N SER A 18 3.55 26.07 8.52
CA SER A 18 4.05 25.62 7.21
C SER A 18 4.58 24.19 7.21
N THR A 19 5.52 23.86 8.10
CA THR A 19 6.21 22.56 8.10
C THR A 19 5.27 21.43 8.49
N MET A 20 4.47 21.60 9.55
CA MET A 20 3.54 20.58 10.02
C MET A 20 2.47 20.22 8.97
N PRO A 21 1.78 21.17 8.31
CA PRO A 21 0.86 20.85 7.22
C PRO A 21 1.52 20.11 6.06
N GLN A 22 2.76 20.48 5.69
CA GLN A 22 3.49 19.78 4.63
C GLN A 22 3.82 18.34 5.04
N LEU A 23 4.25 18.13 6.28
CA LEU A 23 4.51 16.78 6.80
C LEU A 23 3.26 15.91 6.78
N VAL A 24 2.10 16.45 7.19
CA VAL A 24 0.82 15.70 7.13
C VAL A 24 0.48 15.32 5.69
N ARG A 25 0.67 16.23 4.72
CA ARG A 25 0.41 15.93 3.30
C ARG A 25 1.30 14.80 2.78
N GLU A 26 2.58 14.82 3.09
CA GLU A 26 3.50 13.76 2.67
C GLU A 26 3.20 12.43 3.37
N LEU A 27 2.79 12.45 4.64
CA LEU A 27 2.33 11.25 5.36
C LEU A 27 1.06 10.67 4.74
N THR A 28 0.07 11.50 4.37
CA THR A 28 -1.13 11.04 3.65
C THR A 28 -0.74 10.41 2.32
N ARG A 29 0.10 11.07 1.53
CA ARG A 29 0.57 10.55 0.24
C ARG A 29 1.31 9.21 0.39
N LEU A 30 2.12 9.05 1.44
CA LEU A 30 2.78 7.80 1.74
C LEU A 30 1.76 6.70 2.03
N ASN A 31 0.77 6.98 2.87
CA ASN A 31 -0.29 6.03 3.18
C ASN A 31 -1.05 5.58 1.92
N ASP A 32 -1.44 6.52 1.06
CA ASP A 32 -2.10 6.22 -0.22
C ASP A 32 -1.25 5.28 -1.11
N ASN A 33 0.07 5.48 -1.13
CA ASN A 33 0.97 4.62 -1.90
C ASN A 33 1.06 3.21 -1.31
N VAL A 34 1.08 3.10 0.02
CA VAL A 34 1.07 1.80 0.71
C VAL A 34 -0.23 1.06 0.43
N GLU A 35 -1.38 1.73 0.51
CA GLU A 35 -2.68 1.14 0.19
C GLU A 35 -2.73 0.61 -1.25
N ARG A 36 -2.20 1.38 -2.22
CA ARG A 36 -2.09 0.92 -3.62
C ARG A 36 -1.19 -0.30 -3.77
N LEU A 37 -0.04 -0.32 -3.09
CA LEU A 37 0.86 -1.48 -3.12
C LEU A 37 0.20 -2.73 -2.55
N VAL A 38 -0.54 -2.60 -1.45
CA VAL A 38 -1.31 -3.71 -0.86
C VAL A 38 -2.36 -4.21 -1.84
N ALA A 39 -3.14 -3.33 -2.45
CA ALA A 39 -4.15 -3.71 -3.44
C ALA A 39 -3.55 -4.48 -4.63
N VAL A 40 -2.39 -4.06 -5.13
CA VAL A 40 -1.66 -4.78 -6.19
C VAL A 40 -1.20 -6.16 -5.70
N ALA A 41 -0.66 -6.26 -4.49
CA ALA A 41 -0.20 -7.52 -3.92
C ALA A 41 -1.35 -8.52 -3.76
N GLU A 42 -2.52 -8.07 -3.27
CA GLU A 42 -3.72 -8.90 -3.18
C GLU A 42 -4.20 -9.39 -4.54
N GLN A 43 -4.18 -8.53 -5.56
CA GLN A 43 -4.59 -8.91 -6.91
C GLN A 43 -3.67 -9.97 -7.51
N LEU A 44 -2.36 -9.83 -7.31
CA LEU A 44 -1.38 -10.83 -7.76
C LEU A 44 -1.54 -12.17 -7.04
N ALA A 45 -1.83 -12.14 -5.73
CA ALA A 45 -2.11 -13.36 -4.95
C ALA A 45 -3.34 -14.10 -5.50
N LYS A 46 -4.44 -13.38 -5.75
CA LYS A 46 -5.67 -13.95 -6.33
C LYS A 46 -5.44 -14.54 -7.72
N GLN A 47 -4.64 -13.88 -8.56
CA GLN A 47 -4.28 -14.41 -9.89
C GLN A 47 -3.47 -15.71 -9.81
N LYS A 48 -2.54 -15.80 -8.85
CA LYS A 48 -1.76 -17.02 -8.61
C LYS A 48 -2.66 -18.18 -8.19
N GLU A 49 -3.63 -17.92 -7.32
CA GLU A 49 -4.61 -18.93 -6.90
C GLU A 49 -5.48 -19.38 -8.08
N ALA A 50 -6.03 -18.45 -8.87
CA ALA A 50 -6.84 -18.78 -10.04
C ALA A 50 -6.07 -19.61 -11.08
N ARG A 51 -4.81 -19.28 -11.34
CA ARG A 51 -3.92 -20.05 -12.24
C ARG A 51 -3.59 -21.45 -11.70
N SER A 52 -3.64 -21.64 -10.38
CA SER A 52 -3.39 -22.94 -9.75
C SER A 52 -4.61 -23.87 -9.77
N VAL A 53 -5.81 -23.35 -10.06
CA VAL A 53 -7.08 -24.11 -10.03
C VAL A 53 -7.51 -24.56 -11.43
N GLU A 54 -6.86 -24.10 -12.51
CA GLU A 54 -7.11 -24.62 -13.85
C GLU A 54 -6.57 -26.06 -13.96
N PRO A 55 -7.44 -27.10 -14.03
CA PRO A 55 -6.98 -28.46 -14.19
C PRO A 55 -6.52 -28.63 -15.64
N ALA A 56 -5.42 -29.36 -15.81
CA ALA A 56 -5.00 -29.86 -17.11
C ALA A 56 -6.20 -30.43 -17.90
N PRO A 57 -6.31 -30.18 -19.22
CA PRO A 57 -7.24 -30.95 -20.01
C PRO A 57 -6.80 -32.41 -19.89
N THR A 58 -7.63 -33.19 -19.18
CA THR A 58 -7.44 -34.63 -19.03
C THR A 58 -7.86 -35.22 -20.37
N THR A 59 -6.90 -35.44 -21.27
CA THR A 59 -7.13 -36.28 -22.45
C THR A 59 -7.36 -37.70 -21.95
N THR A 60 -8.62 -37.99 -21.68
CA THR A 60 -9.15 -39.34 -21.52
C THR A 60 -9.54 -39.76 -22.93
N GLU A 61 -8.58 -40.26 -23.71
CA GLU A 61 -8.87 -40.97 -24.95
C GLU A 61 -8.22 -42.35 -24.89
N GLY A 62 -9.06 -43.33 -24.57
CA GLY A 62 -9.08 -44.63 -25.22
C GLY A 62 -7.95 -45.60 -24.89
N VAL A 63 -8.10 -46.34 -23.80
CA VAL A 63 -7.72 -47.76 -23.79
C VAL A 63 -8.97 -48.55 -24.18
N GLU A 64 -9.03 -49.12 -25.38
CA GLU A 64 -9.34 -50.55 -25.60
C GLU A 64 -9.18 -50.96 -27.08
N GLU A 65 -8.65 -52.17 -27.23
CA GLU A 65 -8.18 -52.98 -28.37
C GLU A 65 -9.27 -53.35 -29.42
N PRO A 66 -8.96 -54.00 -30.59
CA PRO A 66 -8.11 -55.21 -30.75
C PRO A 66 -7.07 -55.19 -31.88
#